data_AF-A0A368VJ20-F1
#
_entry.id   AF-A0A368VJ20-F1
#
_cell.length_a   1.000
_cell.length_b   1.000
_cell.length_c   1.000
_cell.angle_alpha   90.00
_cell.angle_beta   90.00
_cell.angle_gamma   90.00
#
_symmetry.space_group_name_H-M   'P 1'
#
loop_
_entity.id
_entity.type
_entity.pdbx_description
1 polymer ?
#
loop_
_entity_poly.entity_id
_entity_poly.type
_entity_poly.pdbx_seq_one_letter_code
_entity_poly.pdbx_strand_id
1 'polypeptide(L)'
;MTRTFYVEVTCRASGSHAEELEEHLEQVMDALQDEPGVADADIGADLDEMLVDFCLHVRADSAADAVAQAHTVVRSALHAAGAATPGWEHMDRALASEEAVSTVRPAGLTPA
;
A
#
# COMPACT_ATOMS: atom_id res chain seq x y z
N MET A 1 9.01 -11.29 -17.92
CA MET A 1 9.15 -12.49 -17.06
C MET A 1 8.61 -12.06 -15.73
N THR A 2 7.46 -12.59 -15.34
CA THR A 2 6.77 -12.15 -14.14
C THR A 2 7.52 -12.63 -12.90
N ARG A 3 7.77 -11.71 -11.96
CA ARG A 3 8.40 -11.97 -10.66
C ARG A 3 7.61 -11.31 -9.54
N THR A 4 7.82 -11.75 -8.32
CA THR A 4 7.20 -11.15 -7.12
C THR A 4 8.06 -9.99 -6.64
N PHE A 5 7.43 -8.87 -6.33
CA PHE A 5 8.02 -7.67 -5.73
C PHE A 5 7.37 -7.43 -4.37
N TYR A 6 8.17 -7.04 -3.39
CA TYR A 6 7.67 -6.40 -2.19
C TYR A 6 7.48 -4.91 -2.47
N VAL A 7 6.30 -4.37 -2.18
CA VAL A 7 5.97 -2.97 -2.38
C VAL A 7 5.41 -2.40 -1.09
N GLU A 8 5.89 -1.20 -0.76
CA GLU A 8 5.43 -0.40 0.36
C GLU A 8 4.79 0.86 -0.21
N VAL A 9 3.56 1.13 0.17
CA VAL A 9 2.83 2.34 -0.21
C VAL A 9 2.54 3.11 1.07
N THR A 10 3.22 4.24 1.25
CA THR A 10 2.98 5.12 2.39
C THR A 10 2.03 6.23 2.00
N CYS A 11 1.04 6.51 2.84
CA CYS A 11 0.19 7.68 2.70
C CYS A 11 -0.05 8.35 4.05
N ARG A 12 -0.50 9.61 4.00
CA ARG A 12 -0.94 10.34 5.18
C ARG A 12 -2.46 10.34 5.23
N ALA A 13 -3.01 9.85 6.34
CA ALA A 13 -4.43 9.98 6.62
C ALA A 13 -4.76 11.45 6.97
N SER A 14 -5.89 11.94 6.48
CA SER A 14 -6.34 13.32 6.71
C SER A 14 -7.81 13.35 7.05
N GLY A 15 -8.19 14.19 8.02
CA GLY A 15 -9.60 14.41 8.37
C GLY A 15 -10.21 13.40 9.36
N SER A 16 -9.40 12.51 9.93
CA SER A 16 -9.77 11.55 10.97
C SER A 16 -8.96 11.79 12.24
N HIS A 17 -9.47 11.39 13.40
CA HIS A 17 -8.68 11.26 14.62
C HIS A 17 -8.07 9.85 14.72
N ALA A 18 -7.05 9.67 15.59
CA ALA A 18 -6.30 8.41 15.71
C ALA A 18 -7.20 7.17 15.91
N GLU A 19 -8.19 7.25 16.80
CA GLU A 19 -9.11 6.13 17.09
C GLU A 19 -9.97 5.77 15.86
N GLU A 20 -10.50 6.78 15.16
CA GLU A 20 -11.29 6.57 13.94
C GLU A 20 -10.44 5.99 12.80
N LEU A 21 -9.16 6.38 12.73
CA LEU A 21 -8.23 5.83 11.77
C LEU A 21 -7.96 4.35 12.07
N GLU A 22 -7.66 4.00 13.31
CA GLU A 22 -7.38 2.61 13.71
C GLU A 22 -8.55 1.68 13.36
N GLU A 23 -9.78 2.02 13.75
CA GLU A 23 -10.98 1.25 13.41
C GLU A 23 -11.19 1.13 11.89
N HIS A 24 -10.89 2.20 11.15
CA HIS A 24 -11.03 2.19 9.70
C HIS A 24 -9.97 1.31 9.01
N LEU A 25 -8.75 1.26 9.53
CA LEU A 25 -7.69 0.42 8.97
C LEU A 25 -8.01 -1.07 9.07
N GLU A 26 -8.79 -1.51 10.06
CA GLU A 26 -9.30 -2.89 10.11
C GLU A 26 -10.18 -3.20 8.87
N GLN A 27 -11.08 -2.27 8.51
CA GLN A 27 -11.95 -2.43 7.34
C GLN A 27 -11.15 -2.40 6.03
N VAL A 28 -10.11 -1.57 5.98
CA VAL A 28 -9.20 -1.53 4.83
C VAL A 28 -8.41 -2.82 4.71
N MET A 29 -7.98 -3.41 5.83
CA MET A 29 -7.28 -4.69 5.83
C MET A 29 -8.15 -5.81 5.29
N ASP A 30 -9.40 -5.91 5.74
CA ASP A 30 -10.38 -6.87 5.23
C ASP A 30 -10.57 -6.71 3.72
N ALA A 31 -10.75 -5.47 3.24
CA ALA A 31 -10.88 -5.20 1.81
C ALA A 31 -9.61 -5.55 1.02
N LEU A 32 -8.43 -5.29 1.58
CA LEU A 32 -7.14 -5.56 0.94
C LEU A 32 -6.85 -7.06 0.80
N GLN A 33 -7.35 -7.88 1.73
CA GLN A 33 -7.27 -9.35 1.64
C GLN A 33 -8.12 -9.92 0.50
N ASP A 34 -9.19 -9.23 0.10
CA ASP A 34 -10.07 -9.62 -1.00
C ASP A 34 -9.58 -9.12 -2.38
N GLU A 35 -8.58 -8.22 -2.42
CA GLU A 35 -8.09 -7.63 -3.66
C GLU A 35 -7.27 -8.63 -4.50
N PRO A 36 -7.66 -8.88 -5.75
CA PRO A 36 -6.93 -9.79 -6.61
C PRO A 36 -5.58 -9.19 -7.04
N GLY A 37 -4.55 -10.03 -7.05
CA GLY A 37 -3.24 -9.67 -7.62
C GLY A 37 -2.21 -9.20 -6.60
N VAL A 38 -2.57 -9.18 -5.32
CA VAL A 38 -1.63 -8.99 -4.20
C VAL A 38 -1.66 -10.20 -3.28
N ALA A 39 -0.60 -10.40 -2.52
CA ALA A 39 -0.50 -11.43 -1.50
C ALA A 39 0.26 -10.89 -0.29
N ASP A 40 0.07 -11.53 0.86
CA ASP A 40 0.76 -11.22 2.12
C ASP A 40 0.70 -9.71 2.45
N ALA A 41 -0.50 -9.15 2.33
CA ALA A 41 -0.76 -7.75 2.64
C ALA A 41 -0.66 -7.50 4.15
N ASP A 42 -0.15 -6.34 4.52
CA ASP A 42 -0.05 -5.87 5.90
C ASP A 42 -0.23 -4.35 5.93
N ILE A 43 -0.71 -3.83 7.07
CA ILE A 43 -0.94 -2.40 7.29
C ILE A 43 -0.26 -1.99 8.60
N GLY A 44 0.69 -1.07 8.50
CA GLY A 44 1.27 -0.37 9.64
C GLY A 44 0.72 1.06 9.71
N ALA A 45 0.64 1.63 10.91
CA ALA A 45 0.32 3.04 11.07
C ALA A 45 1.09 3.68 12.23
N ASP A 46 1.53 4.92 11.99
CA ASP A 46 1.92 5.87 13.01
C ASP A 46 0.75 6.83 13.25
N LEU A 47 0.03 6.62 14.34
CA LEU A 47 -1.16 7.41 14.67
C LEU A 47 -0.83 8.82 15.19
N ASP A 48 0.40 9.06 15.63
CA ASP A 48 0.86 10.40 16.05
C ASP A 48 1.15 11.27 14.81
N GLU A 49 1.78 10.68 13.77
CA GLU A 49 2.10 11.36 12.51
C GLU A 49 1.01 11.24 11.43
N MET A 50 -0.02 10.43 11.72
CA MET A 50 -1.10 10.04 10.80
C MET A 50 -0.56 9.42 9.49
N LEU A 51 0.51 8.65 9.58
CA LEU A 51 1.11 7.93 8.45
C LEU A 51 0.64 6.48 8.45
N VAL A 52 0.34 5.96 7.27
CA VAL A 52 -0.11 4.59 7.06
C VAL A 52 0.76 3.96 5.98
N ASP A 53 1.30 2.79 6.27
CA ASP A 53 2.14 2.00 5.40
C ASP A 53 1.41 0.72 4.99
N PHE A 54 1.19 0.56 3.68
CA PHE A 54 0.66 -0.68 3.10
C PHE A 54 1.80 -1.50 2.54
N CYS A 55 2.02 -2.69 3.07
CA CYS A 55 3.07 -3.61 2.64
C CYS A 55 2.44 -4.79 1.92
N LEU A 56 2.87 -5.10 0.70
CA LEU A 56 2.26 -6.18 -0.08
C LEU A 56 3.24 -6.81 -1.08
N HIS A 57 2.92 -8.05 -1.49
CA HIS A 57 3.63 -8.74 -2.56
C HIS A 57 2.84 -8.72 -3.86
N VAL A 58 3.47 -8.21 -4.92
CA VAL A 58 2.86 -8.04 -6.25
C VAL A 58 3.59 -8.89 -7.28
N ARG A 59 2.85 -9.63 -8.12
CA ARG A 59 3.42 -10.31 -9.29
C ARG A 59 3.34 -9.40 -10.51
N ALA A 60 4.49 -8.99 -11.03
CA ALA A 60 4.57 -8.10 -12.20
C ALA A 60 5.79 -8.39 -13.09
N ASP A 61 5.80 -7.83 -14.30
CA ASP A 61 6.93 -7.97 -15.24
C ASP A 61 8.07 -6.98 -14.96
N SER A 62 7.76 -5.82 -14.35
CA SER A 62 8.74 -4.80 -13.97
C SER A 62 8.41 -4.18 -12.61
N ALA A 63 9.37 -3.46 -12.03
CA ALA A 63 9.16 -2.76 -10.76
C ALA A 63 8.13 -1.63 -10.89
N ALA A 64 8.14 -0.92 -12.02
CA ALA A 64 7.15 0.12 -12.32
C ALA A 64 5.73 -0.47 -12.38
N ASP A 65 5.57 -1.62 -13.04
CA ASP A 65 4.29 -2.32 -13.11
C ASP A 65 3.83 -2.79 -11.71
N ALA A 66 4.77 -3.30 -10.89
CA ALA A 66 4.46 -3.73 -9.52
C ALA A 66 3.94 -2.58 -8.67
N VAL A 67 4.56 -1.41 -8.77
CA VAL A 67 4.19 -0.22 -8.01
C VAL A 67 2.85 0.36 -8.49
N ALA A 68 2.63 0.42 -9.80
CA ALA A 68 1.33 0.86 -10.35
C ALA A 68 0.19 -0.07 -9.92
N GLN A 69 0.43 -1.39 -9.91
CA GLN A 69 -0.54 -2.36 -9.44
C GLN A 69 -0.78 -2.27 -7.93
N ALA A 70 0.27 -2.11 -7.12
CA ALA A 70 0.15 -1.89 -5.68
C ALA A 70 -0.71 -0.67 -5.36
N HIS A 71 -0.45 0.45 -6.03
CA HIS A 71 -1.20 1.69 -5.83
C HIS A 71 -2.68 1.52 -6.21
N THR A 72 -2.95 0.85 -7.34
CA THR A 72 -4.32 0.55 -7.79
C THR A 72 -5.07 -0.29 -6.75
N VAL A 73 -4.41 -1.32 -6.21
CA VAL A 73 -5.01 -2.24 -5.23
C VAL A 73 -5.26 -1.54 -3.90
N VAL A 74 -4.28 -0.82 -3.36
CA VAL A 74 -4.44 -0.05 -2.12
C VAL A 74 -5.57 0.98 -2.26
N ARG A 75 -5.63 1.67 -3.40
CA ARG A 75 -6.71 2.62 -3.68
C ARG A 75 -8.09 1.94 -3.77
N SER A 76 -8.16 0.75 -4.35
CA SER A 76 -9.38 -0.03 -4.44
C SER A 76 -9.86 -0.48 -3.06
N ALA A 77 -8.97 -1.02 -2.23
CA ALA A 77 -9.27 -1.41 -0.85
C ALA A 77 -9.74 -0.22 0.00
N LEU A 78 -9.06 0.92 -0.10
CA LEU A 78 -9.48 2.16 0.57
C LEU A 78 -10.89 2.58 0.16
N HIS A 79 -11.22 2.54 -1.13
CA HIS A 79 -12.57 2.86 -1.60
C HIS A 79 -13.61 1.84 -1.13
N ALA A 80 -13.28 0.54 -1.12
CA ALA A 80 -14.17 -0.51 -0.64
C ALA A 80 -14.50 -0.36 0.86
N ALA A 81 -13.53 0.13 1.65
CA ALA A 81 -13.73 0.51 3.05
C ALA A 81 -14.48 1.85 3.23
N GLY A 82 -14.74 2.59 2.15
CA GLY A 82 -15.48 3.87 2.19
C GLY A 82 -14.62 5.13 2.27
N ALA A 83 -13.30 5.01 2.13
CA ALA A 83 -12.39 6.15 2.06
C ALA A 83 -12.41 6.83 0.69
N ALA A 84 -11.85 8.03 0.62
CA ALA A 84 -11.55 8.73 -0.62
C ALA A 84 -10.03 8.89 -0.78
N THR A 85 -9.54 8.92 -2.02
CA THR A 85 -8.11 9.07 -2.36
C THR A 85 -7.83 10.30 -3.24
N PRO A 86 -8.21 11.52 -2.80
CA PRO A 86 -7.98 12.74 -3.57
C PRO A 86 -6.48 13.03 -3.71
N GLY A 87 -6.02 13.45 -4.90
CA GLY A 87 -4.62 13.79 -5.15
C GLY A 87 -3.72 12.62 -5.54
N TRP A 88 -4.20 11.38 -5.38
CA TRP A 88 -3.45 10.17 -5.72
C TRP A 88 -3.24 10.00 -7.23
N GLU A 89 -4.06 10.66 -8.06
CA GLU A 89 -3.87 10.75 -9.51
C GLU A 89 -2.53 11.41 -9.93
N HIS A 90 -1.88 12.13 -9.02
CA HIS A 90 -0.57 12.72 -9.26
C HIS A 90 0.58 11.77 -8.92
N MET A 91 0.35 10.80 -8.02
CA MET A 91 1.32 9.74 -7.71
C MET A 91 1.50 8.81 -8.91
N ASP A 92 0.43 8.45 -9.62
CA ASP A 92 0.51 7.62 -10.84
C ASP A 92 1.49 8.17 -11.89
N ARG A 93 1.66 9.50 -11.96
CA ARG A 93 2.61 10.16 -12.87
C ARG A 93 4.06 10.04 -12.40
N ALA A 94 4.31 10.10 -11.09
CA ALA A 94 5.65 9.93 -10.52
C ALA A 94 6.09 8.45 -10.51
N LEU A 95 5.14 7.53 -10.36
CA LEU A 95 5.39 6.08 -10.43
C LEU A 95 5.77 5.61 -11.85
N ALA A 96 5.37 6.37 -12.88
CA ALA A 96 5.75 6.13 -14.26
C ALA A 96 7.19 6.59 -14.60
N SER A 97 7.89 7.29 -13.70
CA SER A 97 9.34 7.54 -13.82
C SER A 97 10.11 6.47 -13.02
N GLU A 98 11.33 6.15 -13.45
CA GLU A 98 12.24 5.21 -12.74
C GLU A 98 12.69 5.72 -11.35
N GLU A 99 12.09 6.79 -10.82
CA GLU A 99 12.40 7.43 -9.54
C GLU A 99 11.53 6.91 -8.37
N ALA A 100 10.61 5.96 -8.61
CA ALA A 100 9.84 5.33 -7.55
C ALA A 100 10.73 4.41 -6.70
N VAL A 101 11.08 4.88 -5.50
CA VAL A 101 11.86 4.12 -4.51
C VAL A 101 10.95 3.08 -3.83
N SER A 102 10.84 1.90 -4.44
CA SER A 102 10.41 0.69 -3.73
C SER A 102 11.62 0.16 -2.95
N THR A 103 11.54 0.21 -1.61
CA THR A 103 12.54 -0.36 -0.72
C THR A 103 12.41 -1.89 -0.68
N VAL A 104 13.09 -2.57 -1.60
CA VAL A 104 13.24 -4.04 -1.54
C VAL A 104 14.26 -4.38 -0.44
N ARG A 105 13.80 -4.80 0.74
CA ARG A 105 14.67 -5.43 1.75
C ARG A 105 14.51 -6.94 1.69
N PRO A 106 15.61 -7.73 1.74
CA PRO A 106 15.49 -9.17 1.95
C PRO A 106 14.82 -9.43 3.30
N ALA A 107 13.76 -10.24 3.32
CA ALA A 107 13.14 -10.72 4.55
C ALA A 107 14.10 -11.68 5.29
N GLY A 108 15.05 -11.11 6.03
CA GLY A 108 15.97 -11.82 6.90
C GLY A 108 15.56 -11.65 8.35
N LEU A 109 14.49 -12.30 8.79
CA LEU A 109 14.24 -12.52 10.21
C LEU A 109 15.37 -13.43 10.73
N THR A 110 16.28 -12.86 11.52
CA THR A 110 17.19 -13.66 12.36
C THR A 110 16.51 -13.80 13.71
N PRO A 111 16.00 -14.97 14.10
CA PRO A 111 15.51 -15.17 15.47
C PRO A 111 16.68 -14.94 16.44
N ALA A 112 16.42 -14.19 17.51
CA ALA A 112 17.32 -14.09 18.65
C ALA A 112 17.42 -15.44 19.39
#